data_AF-A0A5N6XU05-F1
#
_entry.id   AF-A0A5N6XU05-F1
#
_cell.length_a   1.000
_cell.length_b   1.000
_cell.length_c   1.000
_cell.angle_alpha   90.00
_cell.angle_beta   90.00
_cell.angle_gamma   90.00
#
_symmetry.space_group_name_H-M   'P 1'
#
loop_
_entity.id
_entity.type
_entity.pdbx_description
1 polymer ?
#
loop_
_entity_poly.entity_id
_entity_poly.type
_entity_poly.pdbx_seq_one_letter_code
_entity_poly.pdbx_strand_id
1 'polypeptide(L)' 'MTRQGARQIIVCSRSGLLDDASQKTVANCSAYGYGIVEAKGDVADMAFLRKMFREAAPAIAGVVQGAMILRVSLAKPP' A
#
# COMPACT_ATOMS: atom_id res chain seq x y z
N MET A 1 4.21 -0.38 -11.46
CA MET A 1 3.48 0.89 -11.74
C MET A 1 4.41 2.02 -12.18
N THR A 2 5.51 2.28 -11.46
CA THR A 2 6.46 3.36 -11.81
C THR A 2 7.01 3.27 -13.23
N ARG A 3 7.40 2.06 -13.68
CA ARG A 3 7.85 1.79 -15.07
C ARG A 3 6.77 2.05 -16.13
N GLN A 4 5.50 2.10 -15.74
CA GLN A 4 4.35 2.35 -16.61
C GLN A 4 3.85 3.81 -16.50
N GLY A 5 4.64 4.71 -15.89
CA GLY A 5 4.36 6.15 -15.83
C GLY A 5 3.81 6.68 -14.50
N ALA A 6 3.50 5.81 -13.52
CA ALA A 6 3.06 6.28 -12.21
C ALA A 6 4.19 7.01 -11.46
N ARG A 7 3.97 8.29 -11.11
CA ARG A 7 4.98 9.12 -10.42
C ARG A 7 4.75 9.25 -8.92
N GLN A 8 3.52 9.02 -8.47
CA GLN A 8 3.09 9.11 -7.08
C GLN A 8 2.34 7.82 -6.73
N ILE A 9 2.77 7.13 -5.68
CA ILE A 9 2.16 5.88 -5.21
C ILE A 9 1.88 6.00 -3.72
N ILE A 10 0.63 5.75 -3.34
CA ILE A 10 0.23 5.59 -1.95
C ILE A 10 0.22 4.08 -1.66
N VAL A 11 0.96 3.65 -0.65
CA VAL A 11 0.99 2.24 -0.22
C VAL A 11 0.24 2.11 1.11
N CYS A 12 -0.88 1.40 1.08
CA CYS A 12 -1.70 1.14 2.25
C CYS A 12 -1.36 -0.23 2.85
N SER A 13 -0.89 -0.26 4.10
CA SER A 13 -0.63 -1.51 4.83
C SER A 13 -0.88 -1.33 6.33
N ARG A 14 -1.23 -2.41 7.03
CA ARG A 14 -1.49 -2.37 8.49
C ARG A 14 -0.21 -2.16 9.29
N SER A 15 0.91 -2.73 8.82
CA SER A 15 2.22 -2.67 9.49
C SER A 15 3.01 -1.41 9.16
N GLY A 16 2.70 -0.73 8.06
CA GLY A 16 3.57 0.29 7.48
C GLY A 16 4.66 -0.32 6.58
N LEU A 17 5.67 0.48 6.27
CA LEU A 17 6.77 0.23 5.35
C LEU A 17 8.14 0.21 6.04
N LEU A 18 8.19 0.11 7.36
CA LEU A 18 9.44 0.19 8.13
C LEU A 18 10.32 -1.07 8.05
N ASP A 19 9.84 -2.15 7.45
CA ASP A 19 10.67 -3.34 7.23
C ASP A 19 11.72 -3.13 6.13
N ASP A 20 12.83 -3.86 6.21
CA ASP A 20 13.97 -3.72 5.31
C ASP A 20 13.60 -3.85 3.82
N ALA A 21 12.66 -4.73 3.48
CA ALA A 21 12.27 -4.96 2.09
C ALA A 21 11.47 -3.78 1.54
N SER A 22 10.53 -3.27 2.34
CA SER A 22 9.78 -2.06 2.03
C SER A 22 10.69 -0.84 1.91
N GLN A 23 11.61 -0.62 2.86
CA GLN A 23 12.55 0.50 2.83
C GLN A 23 13.48 0.46 1.62
N LYS A 24 13.99 -0.72 1.22
CA LYS A 24 14.76 -0.87 -0.02
C LYS A 24 13.94 -0.45 -1.26
N THR A 25 12.66 -0.80 -1.29
CA THR A 25 11.77 -0.43 -2.40
C THR A 25 11.52 1.08 -2.42
N VAL A 26 11.25 1.69 -1.26
CA VAL A 26 11.08 3.14 -1.11
C VAL A 26 12.33 3.89 -1.57
N ALA A 27 13.51 3.47 -1.10
CA ALA A 27 14.79 4.08 -1.48
C ALA A 27 15.03 4.02 -2.99
N ASN A 28 14.77 2.86 -3.61
CA ASN A 28 14.87 2.71 -5.06
C ASN A 28 13.90 3.66 -5.79
N CYS A 29 12.64 3.75 -5.35
CA CYS A 29 11.67 4.66 -5.95
C CYS A 29 12.10 6.13 -5.83
N SER A 30 12.56 6.54 -4.65
CA SER A 30 13.05 7.90 -4.41
C SER A 30 14.27 8.24 -5.26
N ALA A 31 15.20 7.29 -5.45
CA ALA A 31 16.38 7.49 -6.29
C ALA A 31 16.04 7.81 -7.77
N TYR A 32 14.89 7.35 -8.25
CA TYR A 32 14.37 7.65 -9.59
C TYR A 32 13.36 8.81 -9.61
N GLY A 33 13.21 9.54 -8.49
CA GLY A 33 12.31 10.69 -8.36
C GLY A 33 10.82 10.32 -8.30
N TYR A 34 10.48 9.07 -7.95
CA TYR A 34 9.10 8.66 -7.72
C TYR A 34 8.74 8.85 -6.25
N GLY A 35 7.57 9.44 -5.98
CA GLY A 35 7.06 9.60 -4.63
C GLY A 35 6.35 8.35 -4.13
N ILE A 36 6.73 7.89 -2.93
CA ILE A 36 6.00 6.88 -2.17
C ILE A 36 5.45 7.54 -0.90
N VAL A 37 4.14 7.44 -0.69
CA VAL A 37 3.47 7.87 0.54
C VAL A 37 2.98 6.64 1.28
N GLU A 38 3.38 6.51 2.54
CA GLU A 38 2.85 5.48 3.44
C GLU A 38 1.45 5.90 3.91
N ALA A 39 0.49 4.98 3.77
CA ALA A 39 -0.83 5.07 4.39
C ALA A 39 -0.99 3.91 5.36
N LYS A 40 -0.46 4.04 6.57
CA LYS A 40 -0.55 2.99 7.57
C LYS A 40 -1.97 2.87 8.12
N GLY A 41 -2.66 1.78 7.82
CA GLY A 41 -4.06 1.57 8.19
C GLY A 41 -4.64 0.27 7.65
N ASP A 42 -5.89 0.00 8.01
CA ASP A 42 -6.66 -1.12 7.48
C ASP A 42 -7.47 -0.69 6.26
N VAL A 43 -7.33 -1.42 5.15
CA VAL A 43 -8.12 -1.19 3.94
C VAL A 43 -9.61 -1.53 4.13
N ALA A 44 -9.98 -2.26 5.18
CA ALA A 44 -11.36 -2.50 5.55
C ALA A 44 -12.00 -1.34 6.34
N ASP A 45 -11.20 -0.38 6.81
CA ASP A 45 -11.70 0.82 7.50
C ASP A 45 -12.14 1.89 6.48
N MET A 46 -13.46 2.01 6.32
CA MET A 46 -14.04 2.98 5.38
C MET A 46 -13.83 4.44 5.80
N ALA A 47 -13.71 4.75 7.09
CA ALA A 47 -13.45 6.11 7.54
C ALA A 47 -12.02 6.52 7.17
N PHE A 48 -11.07 5.61 7.39
CA PHE A 48 -9.68 5.75 6.98
C PHE A 48 -9.56 5.91 5.45
N LEU A 49 -10.17 5.03 4.67
CA LEU A 49 -10.13 5.12 3.21
C LEU A 49 -10.74 6.43 2.69
N ARG A 50 -11.91 6.84 3.22
CA ARG A 50 -12.53 8.11 2.82
C ARG A 50 -11.63 9.31 3.13
N LYS A 51 -10.93 9.29 4.25
CA LYS A 51 -9.94 10.33 4.60
C LYS A 51 -8.78 10.33 3.61
N MET A 52 -8.17 9.16 3.38
CA MET A 52 -7.05 9.00 2.45
C MET A 52 -7.39 9.49 1.04
N PHE A 53 -8.55 9.12 0.49
CA PHE A 53 -8.96 9.55 -0.85
C PHE A 53 -9.20 11.06 -0.95
N ARG A 54 -9.70 11.70 0.12
CA ARG A 54 -9.87 13.16 0.15
C ARG A 54 -8.56 13.92 0.28
N GLU A 55 -7.60 13.39 1.02
CA GLU A 55 -6.32 14.04 1.32
C GLU A 55 -5.24 13.75 0.27
N ALA A 56 -5.44 12.75 -0.60
CA ALA A 56 -4.48 12.39 -1.63
C ALA A 56 -4.27 13.52 -2.64
N ALA A 57 -3.00 13.89 -2.83
CA ALA A 57 -2.55 14.85 -3.83
C ALA A 57 -1.31 14.29 -4.56
N PRO A 58 -1.36 14.11 -5.90
CA PRO A 58 -2.52 14.28 -6.78
C PRO A 58 -3.66 13.31 -6.47
N ALA A 59 -4.85 13.59 -7.00
CA ALA A 59 -6.02 12.72 -6.83
C ALA A 59 -5.73 11.29 -7.32
N ILE A 60 -6.29 10.30 -6.64
CA ILE A 60 -6.09 8.89 -6.96
C ILE A 60 -6.76 8.57 -8.29
N ALA A 61 -5.96 8.32 -9.32
CA ALA A 61 -6.42 7.99 -10.67
C ALA A 61 -6.62 6.48 -10.91
N GLY A 62 -6.11 5.63 -10.02
CA GLY A 62 -6.20 4.18 -10.14
C GLY A 62 -5.90 3.47 -8.83
N VAL A 63 -6.49 2.29 -8.67
CA VAL A 63 -6.39 1.47 -7.45
C VAL A 63 -5.96 0.06 -7.84
N VAL A 64 -4.98 -0.49 -7.12
CA VAL A 64 -4.61 -1.90 -7.20
C VAL A 64 -4.91 -2.53 -5.84
N GLN A 65 -5.86 -3.45 -5.80
CA GLN A 65 -6.18 -4.19 -4.58
C GLN A 65 -5.37 -5.49 -4.53
N GLY A 66 -4.34 -5.52 -3.68
CA GLY A 66 -3.50 -6.70 -3.41
C GLY A 66 -3.44 -7.12 -1.94
N ALA A 67 -4.15 -6.43 -1.04
CA ALA A 67 -4.24 -6.80 0.37
C ALA A 67 -5.01 -8.13 0.51
N MET A 68 -4.42 -9.07 1.23
CA MET A 68 -4.99 -10.40 1.46
C MET A 68 -4.61 -10.89 2.85
N ILE A 69 -5.49 -11.70 3.45
CA ILE A 69 -5.17 -12.49 4.64
C ILE A 69 -5.36 -13.96 4.26
N LEU A 70 -4.29 -14.74 4.33
CA LEU A 70 -4.37 -16.19 4.13
C LEU A 70 -4.68 -16.87 5.48
N ARG A 71 -5.71 -17.70 5.51
CA ARG A 71 -6.05 -18.55 6.66
C ARG A 71 -6.07 -20.00 6.21
N VAL A 72 -5.11 -20.79 6.70
CA VAL A 72 -5.08 -22.24 6.45
C VAL A 72 -5.45 -22.93 7.76
N SER A 73 -6.59 -23.60 7.78
CA SER A 73 -6.94 -24.54 8.85
C SER A 73 -6.74 -25.95 8.34
N LEU A 74 -5.86 -26.72 8.99
CA LEU A 74 -5.89 -28.17 8.83
C LEU A 74 -7.16 -28.66 9.54
N ALA A 75 -8.06 -29.32 8.82
CA ALA A 75 -9.16 -30.04 9.44
C ALA A 75 -8.54 -31.03 10.43
N LYS A 76 -8.86 -30.89 11.72
CA LYS A 76 -8.46 -31.87 12.71
C LYS A 76 -9.15 -33.19 12.32
N PRO A 77 -8.43 -34.32 12.17
CA PRO A 77 -9.09 -35.59 11.91
C PRO A 77 -10.09 -35.89 13.03
N PRO A 78 -11.18 -36.62 12.71
CA PRO A 78 -12.29 -36.88 13.63
C PRO A 78 -11.83 -37.52 14.95
#